data_AF-W9JCH3-F1
#
_entry.id   AF-W9JCH3-F1
#
_cell.length_a   1.000
_cell.length_b   1.000
_cell.length_c   1.000
_cell.angle_alpha   90.00
_cell.angle_beta   90.00
_cell.angle_gamma   90.00
#
_symmetry.space_group_name_H-M   'P 1'
#
loop_
_entity.id
_entity.type
_entity.pdbx_description
1 polymer ?
#
loop_
_entity_poly.entity_id
_entity_poly.type
_entity_poly.pdbx_seq_one_letter_code
_entity_poly.pdbx_strand_id
1 'polypeptide(L)'
;MTSEQSYPRSYLKEPFVDPVQIPNEGKVKLALTIHGGQQLQFFYALEGQDLVKVGPIFDASIMSDECGGQHSFTGAFAGVACSDVNGLGKEAIFDYFIYRPIEHKYDRYEIKS
;
A
#
# COMPACT_ATOMS: atom_id res chain seq x y z
N MET A 1 -13.43 -0.54 -9.65
CA MET A 1 -12.15 -0.59 -10.38
C MET A 1 -11.86 0.73 -11.06
N THR A 2 -10.65 1.26 -10.92
CA THR A 2 -10.06 2.21 -11.90
C THR A 2 -8.58 1.90 -12.04
N SER A 3 -8.22 1.46 -13.23
CA SER A 3 -6.90 1.22 -13.77
C SER A 3 -6.88 1.84 -15.18
N GLU A 4 -5.72 2.14 -15.78
CA GLU A 4 -5.37 2.72 -17.12
C GLU A 4 -6.37 3.58 -17.93
N GLN A 5 -7.68 3.31 -17.91
CA GLN A 5 -8.77 4.20 -18.37
C GLN A 5 -8.82 5.58 -17.68
N SER A 6 -7.96 5.86 -16.71
CA SER A 6 -7.90 7.19 -16.07
C SER A 6 -6.96 8.16 -16.78
N TYR A 7 -6.13 7.73 -17.73
CA TYR A 7 -5.31 8.64 -18.53
C TYR A 7 -6.17 9.44 -19.54
N PRO A 8 -5.91 10.74 -19.77
CA PRO A 8 -4.89 11.59 -19.14
C PRO A 8 -5.35 12.26 -17.83
N ARG A 9 -6.59 12.02 -17.39
CA ARG A 9 -7.26 12.87 -16.41
C ARG A 9 -7.15 12.44 -14.95
N SER A 10 -6.47 11.34 -14.63
CA SER A 10 -6.29 10.79 -13.27
C SER A 10 -7.55 11.01 -12.43
N TYR A 11 -8.65 10.32 -12.77
CA TYR A 11 -9.92 10.43 -12.05
C TYR A 11 -9.79 9.88 -10.63
N LEU A 12 -9.26 10.70 -9.72
CA LEU A 12 -9.24 10.43 -8.30
C LEU A 12 -10.68 10.33 -7.80
N LYS A 13 -10.99 9.27 -7.06
CA LYS A 13 -12.31 9.08 -6.47
C LYS A 13 -12.33 9.74 -5.10
N GLU A 14 -13.18 10.75 -4.99
CA GLU A 14 -13.52 11.39 -3.73
C GLU A 14 -14.73 10.71 -3.06
N PRO A 15 -14.85 10.76 -1.72
CA PRO A 15 -13.93 11.44 -0.80
C PRO A 15 -12.64 10.66 -0.58
N PHE A 16 -11.54 11.39 -0.36
CA PHE A 16 -10.31 10.79 0.15
C PHE A 16 -10.53 10.27 1.57
N VAL A 17 -9.68 9.34 2.00
CA VAL A 17 -9.61 8.97 3.41
C VAL A 17 -9.15 10.18 4.21
N ASP A 18 -9.82 10.45 5.34
CA ASP A 18 -9.44 11.53 6.23
C ASP A 18 -7.98 11.39 6.67
N PRO A 19 -7.18 12.46 6.56
CA PRO A 19 -5.78 12.40 6.95
C PRO A 19 -5.66 12.20 8.46
N VAL A 20 -4.73 11.34 8.85
CA VAL A 20 -4.40 11.13 10.25
C VAL A 20 -3.32 12.13 10.66
N GLN A 21 -3.64 12.99 11.63
CA GLN A 21 -2.66 13.91 12.22
C GLN A 21 -1.70 13.11 13.12
N ILE A 22 -0.40 13.33 12.92
CA ILE A 22 0.68 12.78 13.73
C ILE A 22 1.50 13.92 14.35
N PRO A 23 2.20 13.68 15.47
CA PRO A 23 3.15 14.66 16.00
C PRO A 23 4.25 15.01 14.99
N ASN A 24 4.80 16.22 15.10
CA ASN A 24 5.90 16.69 14.23
C ASN A 24 7.22 15.93 14.47
N GLU A 25 7.33 15.24 15.59
CA GLU A 25 8.53 14.55 16.03
C GLU A 25 8.20 13.14 16.51
N GLY A 26 9.21 12.28 16.52
CA GLY A 26 9.10 10.89 16.93
C GLY A 26 8.95 9.93 15.76
N LYS A 27 9.09 8.64 16.07
CA LYS A 27 9.03 7.56 15.08
C LYS A 27 7.58 7.13 14.86
N VAL A 28 7.26 6.83 13.61
CA VAL A 28 5.98 6.24 13.21
C VAL A 28 6.24 4.86 12.61
N LYS A 29 5.43 3.89 13.00
CA LYS A 29 5.37 2.58 12.33
C LYS A 29 4.29 2.64 11.28
N LEU A 30 4.63 2.20 10.07
CA LEU A 30 3.68 2.01 8.97
C LEU A 30 3.56 0.52 8.70
N ALA A 31 2.33 0.06 8.45
CA ALA A 31 2.09 -1.33 8.09
C ALA A 31 0.94 -1.44 7.09
N LEU A 32 0.92 -2.55 6.36
CA LEU A 32 -0.18 -2.95 5.52
C LEU A 32 -0.36 -4.46 5.59
N THR A 33 -1.57 -4.94 5.34
CA THR A 33 -1.88 -6.36 5.16
C THR A 33 -2.58 -6.56 3.83
N ILE A 34 -2.19 -7.59 3.08
CA ILE A 34 -2.86 -8.02 1.85
C ILE A 34 -3.38 -9.44 2.06
N HIS A 35 -4.69 -9.63 2.03
CA HIS A 35 -5.32 -10.94 2.21
C HIS A 35 -5.96 -11.40 0.90
N GLY A 36 -5.63 -12.63 0.48
CA GLY A 36 -6.22 -13.29 -0.68
C GLY A 36 -6.06 -12.53 -2.01
N GLY A 37 -5.04 -11.68 -2.12
CA GLY A 37 -4.76 -10.86 -3.32
C GLY A 37 -5.77 -9.75 -3.61
N GLN A 38 -6.76 -9.52 -2.75
CA GLN A 38 -7.88 -8.60 -3.03
C GLN A 38 -8.08 -7.54 -1.94
N GLN A 39 -7.78 -7.85 -0.68
CA GLN A 39 -8.08 -6.98 0.43
C GLN A 39 -6.79 -6.34 0.95
N LEU A 40 -6.64 -5.03 0.75
CA LEU A 40 -5.53 -4.23 1.27
C LEU A 40 -6.02 -3.36 2.42
N GLN A 41 -5.40 -3.46 3.60
CA GLN A 41 -5.67 -2.57 4.74
C GLN A 41 -4.37 -1.90 5.18
N PHE A 42 -4.40 -0.58 5.36
CA PHE A 42 -3.29 0.19 5.92
C PHE A 42 -3.44 0.38 7.43
N PHE A 43 -2.29 0.56 8.09
CA PHE A 43 -2.19 0.81 9.53
C PHE A 43 -1.03 1.78 9.83
N TYR A 44 -1.13 2.46 10.98
CA TYR A 44 -0.03 3.20 11.57
C TYR A 44 0.02 2.98 13.09
N ALA A 45 1.17 3.24 13.71
CA ALA A 45 1.29 3.38 15.17
C ALA A 45 2.35 4.41 15.51
N LEU A 46 2.12 5.15 16.60
CA LEU A 46 3.18 5.90 17.26
C LEU A 46 4.05 4.95 18.09
N GLU A 47 5.24 5.42 18.46
CA GLU A 47 6.15 4.63 19.29
C GLU A 47 5.48 4.19 20.61
N GLY A 48 5.62 2.90 20.94
CA GLY A 48 5.00 2.30 22.12
C GLY A 48 3.48 2.06 22.04
N GLN A 49 2.83 2.39 20.92
CA GLN A 49 1.40 2.19 20.73
C GLN A 49 1.07 1.02 19.80
N ASP A 50 -0.17 0.54 19.88
CA ASP A 50 -0.72 -0.48 18.99
C ASP A 50 -1.03 0.07 17.60
N LEU A 51 -1.04 -0.81 16.60
CA LEU A 51 -1.42 -0.46 15.23
C LEU A 51 -2.91 -0.12 15.14
N VAL A 52 -3.19 1.04 14.54
CA VAL A 52 -4.54 1.52 14.26
C VAL A 52 -4.77 1.50 12.75
N LYS A 53 -5.97 1.07 12.33
CA LYS A 53 -6.37 1.03 10.92
C LYS A 53 -6.47 2.45 10.34
N VAL A 54 -6.00 2.62 9.11
CA VAL A 54 -6.14 3.85 8.33
C VAL A 54 -6.98 3.57 7.09
N GLY A 55 -8.10 4.27 6.98
CA GLY A 55 -9.03 4.12 5.86
C GLY A 55 -9.76 2.78 5.81
N PRO A 56 -10.56 2.57 4.75
CA PRO A 56 -11.30 1.33 4.53
C PRO A 56 -10.36 0.19 4.09
N ILE A 57 -10.95 -0.98 3.86
CA ILE A 57 -10.30 -2.04 3.09
C ILE A 57 -10.33 -1.63 1.62
N PHE A 58 -9.17 -1.52 1.01
CA PHE A 58 -8.97 -1.20 -0.40
C PHE A 58 -8.92 -2.47 -1.26
N ASP A 59 -9.25 -2.30 -2.54
CA ASP A 59 -9.17 -3.35 -3.56
C ASP A 59 -7.72 -3.47 -4.06
N ALA A 60 -7.01 -4.51 -3.62
CA ALA A 60 -5.63 -4.78 -4.01
C ALA A 60 -5.50 -5.31 -5.45
N SER A 61 -6.59 -5.83 -6.05
CA SER A 61 -6.56 -6.43 -7.39
C SER A 61 -6.23 -5.41 -8.48
N ILE A 62 -6.41 -4.11 -8.20
CA ILE A 62 -6.07 -3.04 -9.13
C ILE A 62 -4.57 -2.94 -9.44
N MET A 63 -3.72 -3.56 -8.62
CA MET A 63 -2.26 -3.60 -8.81
C MET A 63 -1.80 -4.86 -9.58
N SER A 64 -2.72 -5.56 -10.25
CA SER A 64 -2.39 -6.72 -11.07
C SER A 64 -2.03 -6.34 -12.51
N ASP A 65 -1.39 -7.24 -13.23
CA ASP A 65 -1.04 -7.03 -14.64
C ASP A 65 -2.29 -6.83 -15.52
N GLU A 66 -3.41 -7.46 -15.17
CA GLU A 66 -4.70 -7.27 -15.85
C GLU A 66 -5.28 -5.86 -15.68
N CYS A 67 -4.80 -5.12 -14.67
CA CYS A 67 -5.19 -3.74 -14.41
C CYS A 67 -4.13 -2.73 -14.92
N GLY A 68 -2.91 -3.15 -15.24
CA GLY A 68 -1.82 -2.24 -15.60
C GLY A 68 -1.83 -1.72 -17.06
N GLY A 69 -2.77 -2.18 -17.89
CA GLY A 69 -2.98 -1.65 -19.26
C GLY A 69 -2.57 -2.62 -20.36
N GLN A 70 -2.18 -2.10 -21.52
CA GLN A 70 -1.62 -2.96 -22.57
C GLN A 70 -0.20 -3.40 -22.16
N HIS A 71 -0.07 -4.69 -21.86
CA HIS A 71 1.20 -5.40 -21.67
C HIS A 71 1.99 -5.04 -20.39
N SER A 72 1.35 -5.15 -19.23
CA SER A 72 2.05 -5.16 -17.93
C SER A 72 2.59 -6.55 -17.60
N PHE A 73 3.81 -6.61 -17.08
CA PHE A 73 4.52 -7.87 -16.79
C PHE A 73 5.32 -7.84 -15.48
N THR A 74 5.02 -6.90 -14.58
CA THR A 74 5.79 -6.71 -13.34
C THR A 74 5.11 -7.37 -12.15
N GLY A 75 3.83 -7.07 -11.92
CA GLY A 75 3.16 -7.36 -10.67
C GLY A 75 3.41 -6.32 -9.56
N ALA A 76 2.75 -6.55 -8.42
CA ALA A 76 2.72 -5.63 -7.29
C ALA A 76 3.98 -5.71 -6.42
N PHE A 77 4.45 -4.55 -5.94
CA PHE A 77 5.57 -4.42 -5.01
C PHE A 77 5.11 -3.80 -3.69
N ALA A 78 5.71 -4.22 -2.58
CA ALA A 78 5.64 -3.53 -1.30
C ALA A 78 7.02 -2.97 -0.96
N GLY A 79 7.07 -1.69 -0.58
CA GLY A 79 8.33 -1.00 -0.30
C GLY A 79 8.10 0.33 0.43
N VAL A 80 9.20 1.04 0.66
CA VAL A 80 9.21 2.38 1.25
C VAL A 80 9.81 3.36 0.26
N ALA A 81 9.31 4.59 0.26
CA ALA A 81 9.79 5.67 -0.60
C ALA A 81 9.73 7.01 0.12
N CYS A 82 10.63 7.92 -0.25
CA CYS A 82 10.61 9.32 0.17
C CYS A 82 10.50 10.19 -1.08
N SER A 83 9.67 11.22 -1.05
CA SER A 83 9.53 12.18 -2.14
C SER A 83 9.54 13.59 -1.58
N ASP A 84 10.55 14.37 -1.95
CA ASP A 84 10.65 15.79 -1.64
C ASP A 84 10.36 16.61 -2.89
N VAL A 85 9.10 17.05 -3.02
CA VAL A 85 8.63 17.85 -4.17
C VAL A 85 9.20 19.27 -4.20
N ASN A 86 9.79 19.75 -3.09
CA ASN A 86 10.41 21.07 -3.02
C ASN A 86 11.89 21.05 -3.41
N GLY A 87 12.50 19.86 -3.57
CA GLY A 87 13.90 19.72 -3.92
C GLY A 87 14.88 20.15 -2.82
N LEU A 88 14.46 20.13 -1.55
CA LEU A 88 15.27 20.54 -0.41
C LEU A 88 16.19 19.43 0.10
N GLY A 89 16.12 18.23 -0.49
CA GLY A 89 16.92 17.08 -0.09
C GLY A 89 16.51 16.54 1.29
N LYS A 90 15.22 16.67 1.66
CA LYS A 90 14.74 16.13 2.93
C LYS A 90 14.87 14.61 2.96
N GLU A 91 15.51 14.11 4.00
CA GLU A 91 15.76 12.68 4.20
C GLU A 91 14.63 12.03 5.01
N ALA A 92 14.30 10.79 4.67
CA ALA A 92 13.52 9.90 5.50
C ALA A 92 14.39 8.70 5.89
N ILE A 93 14.42 8.37 7.17
CA ILE A 93 15.19 7.25 7.72
C ILE A 93 14.22 6.13 8.05
N PHE A 94 14.43 4.96 7.43
CA PHE A 94 13.65 3.75 7.66
C PHE A 94 14.48 2.75 8.46
N ASP A 95 14.13 2.55 9.74
CA ASP A 95 14.90 1.68 10.63
C ASP A 95 14.84 0.19 10.23
N TYR A 96 13.71 -0.25 9.67
CA TYR A 96 13.49 -1.63 9.26
C TYR A 96 12.41 -1.75 8.21
N PHE A 97 12.43 -2.85 7.47
CA PHE A 97 11.35 -3.30 6.60
C PHE A 97 11.07 -4.77 6.89
N ILE A 98 9.83 -5.08 7.26
CA ILE A 98 9.43 -6.45 7.64
C ILE A 98 8.37 -6.94 6.67
N TYR A 99 8.67 -8.06 6.00
CA TYR A 99 7.74 -8.79 5.16
C TYR A 99 7.40 -10.13 5.80
N ARG A 100 6.11 -10.39 6.06
CA ARG A 100 5.62 -11.63 6.68
C ARG A 100 4.53 -12.23 5.79
N PRO A 101 4.85 -13.27 5.00
CA PRO A 101 3.82 -14.05 4.31
C PRO A 101 2.85 -14.66 5.33
N ILE A 102 1.58 -14.73 4.94
CA ILE A 102 0.54 -15.46 5.68
C ILE A 102 -0.08 -16.47 4.73
N GLU A 103 -0.61 -17.56 5.27
CA GLU A 103 -1.47 -18.46 4.52
C GLU A 103 -2.90 -17.91 4.50
N HIS A 104 -3.51 -17.90 3.32
CA HIS A 104 -4.89 -17.53 3.11
C HIS A 104 -5.61 -18.61 2.30
N LYS A 105 -6.91 -18.79 2.56
CA LYS A 105 -7.76 -19.81 1.89
C LYS A 105 -7.83 -19.72 0.35
N TYR A 106 -7.37 -18.61 -0.24
CA TYR A 106 -7.37 -18.40 -1.68
C TYR A 106 -6.00 -18.63 -2.33
N ASP A 107 -4.98 -18.89 -1.51
CA ASP A 107 -3.63 -19.10 -1.99
C ASP A 107 -3.54 -20.49 -2.63
N ARG A 108 -2.96 -20.53 -3.83
CA ARG A 108 -2.75 -21.77 -4.57
C ARG A 108 -1.35 -22.30 -4.28
N TYR A 109 -1.17 -22.90 -3.11
CA TYR A 109 0.11 -23.50 -2.71
C TYR A 109 0.32 -24.91 -3.28
N GLU A 110 -0.74 -25.59 -3.74
CA GLU A 110 -0.64 -26.89 -4.39
C GLU A 110 -0.57 -26.74 -5.92
N ILE A 111 0.61 -26.95 -6.50
CA ILE A 111 0.73 -27.37 -7.90
C ILE A 111 0.73 -28.90 -7.88
N LYS A 112 -0.43 -29.51 -8.12
CA LYS A 112 -0.47 -30.96 -8.37
C LYS A 112 0.19 -31.23 -9.72
N SER A 113 1.39 -31.82 -9.67
CA SER A 113 2.08 -32.41 -10.81
C SER A 113 1.31 -33.59 -11.39
#